data_AF-A0A5C9BH99-F1
#
_entry.id   AF-A0A5C9BH99-F1
#
_cell.length_a   1.000
_cell.length_b   1.000
_cell.length_c   1.000
_cell.angle_alpha   90.00
_cell.angle_beta   90.00
_cell.angle_gamma   90.00
#
_symmetry.space_group_name_H-M   'P 1'
#
loop_
_entity.id
_entity.type
_entity.pdbx_description
1 polymer ?
#
loop_
_entity_poly.entity_id
_entity_poly.type
_entity_poly.pdbx_seq_one_letter_code
_entity_poly.pdbx_strand_id
1 'polypeptide(L)' 'MPITQKQLGAIMPLCKADQWTDPLNAAMERFEINTPTRVAAFLAQLAHESTETTRRCGRSGFRHRLPPRLT' A
#
# COMPACT_ATOMS: atom_id res chain seq x y z
N MET A 1 17.46 -4.28 -10.97
CA MET A 1 16.83 -5.58 -11.22
C MET A 1 15.39 -5.31 -11.64
N PRO A 2 14.95 -5.69 -12.85
CA PRO A 2 13.57 -5.46 -13.28
C PRO A 2 12.61 -6.41 -12.57
N ILE A 3 11.45 -5.91 -12.15
CA ILE A 3 10.37 -6.76 -11.65
C ILE A 3 9.63 -7.41 -12.82
N THR A 4 9.26 -8.68 -12.61
CA THR A 4 8.41 -9.43 -13.55
C THR A 4 6.94 -9.32 -13.17
N GLN A 5 6.05 -9.40 -14.16
CA GLN A 5 4.59 -9.40 -13.95
C GLN A 5 4.14 -10.46 -12.93
N LYS A 6 4.77 -11.65 -12.94
CA LYS A 6 4.47 -12.74 -11.99
C LYS A 6 4.81 -12.37 -10.55
N GLN A 7 5.94 -11.68 -10.33
CA GLN A 7 6.31 -11.17 -9.00
C GLN A 7 5.36 -10.06 -8.55
N LEU A 8 4.97 -9.18 -9.48
CA LEU A 8 4.03 -8.10 -9.20
C LEU A 8 2.64 -8.64 -8.81
N GLY A 9 2.15 -9.66 -9.52
CA GLY A 9 0.88 -10.32 -9.19
C GLY A 9 0.90 -11.10 -7.87
N ALA A 10 2.07 -11.56 -7.41
CA ALA A 10 2.21 -12.18 -6.09
C ALA A 10 2.18 -11.14 -4.95
N ILE A 11 2.68 -9.92 -5.18
CA ILE A 11 2.75 -8.85 -4.17
C ILE A 11 1.46 -8.00 -4.15
N MET A 12 0.89 -7.72 -5.32
CA MET A 12 -0.34 -6.93 -5.51
C MET A 12 -1.29 -7.66 -6.49
N PRO A 13 -2.03 -8.67 -6.02
CA PRO A 13 -2.91 -9.48 -6.89
C PRO A 13 -4.07 -8.69 -7.51
N LEU A 14 -4.41 -7.53 -6.93
CA LEU A 14 -5.45 -6.63 -7.45
C LEU A 14 -4.92 -5.62 -8.48
N CYS A 15 -3.60 -5.50 -8.63
CA CYS A 15 -2.97 -4.60 -9.58
C CYS A 15 -2.94 -5.24 -10.98
N LYS A 16 -3.19 -4.43 -12.01
CA LYS A 16 -3.03 -4.85 -13.42
C LYS A 16 -1.55 -4.95 -13.77
N ALA A 17 -0.93 -6.09 -13.45
CA ALA A 17 0.51 -6.28 -13.60
C ALA A 17 1.03 -5.86 -14.99
N ASP A 18 0.29 -6.19 -16.04
CA ASP A 18 0.64 -5.89 -17.44
C ASP A 18 0.77 -4.39 -17.72
N GLN A 19 -0.09 -3.57 -17.11
CA GLN A 19 -0.12 -2.12 -17.31
C GLN A 19 0.93 -1.38 -16.46
N TRP A 20 1.27 -1.95 -15.29
CA TRP A 20 2.09 -1.27 -14.30
C TRP A 20 3.55 -1.73 -14.27
N THR A 21 3.90 -2.85 -14.91
CA THR A 21 5.27 -3.38 -14.88
C THR A 21 6.29 -2.41 -15.50
N ASP A 22 6.02 -1.87 -16.69
CA ASP A 22 6.92 -0.93 -17.36
C ASP A 22 7.10 0.39 -16.61
N PRO A 23 6.04 1.11 -16.19
CA PRO A 23 6.21 2.36 -15.45
C PRO A 23 6.84 2.16 -14.07
N LEU A 24 6.59 1.02 -13.40
CA LEU A 24 7.25 0.70 -12.13
C LEU A 24 8.74 0.45 -12.32
N ASN A 25 9.14 -0.28 -13.36
CA ASN A 25 10.54 -0.51 -13.67
C ASN A 25 11.26 0.81 -14.00
N ALA A 26 10.64 1.69 -14.79
CA ALA A 26 11.19 3.02 -15.09
C ALA A 26 11.30 3.91 -13.84
N ALA A 27 10.33 3.87 -12.93
CA ALA A 27 10.39 4.60 -11.67
C ALA A 27 11.51 4.06 -10.76
N MET A 28 11.62 2.74 -10.64
CA MET A 28 12.68 2.11 -9.84
C MET A 28 14.08 2.44 -10.37
N GLU A 29 14.26 2.50 -11.69
CA GLU A 29 15.50 2.95 -12.31
C GLU A 29 15.80 4.41 -12.01
N ARG A 30 14.81 5.30 -12.17
CA ARG A 30 14.95 6.75 -11.90
C ARG A 30 15.32 7.06 -10.45
N PHE A 31 14.79 6.30 -9.49
CA PHE A 31 15.01 6.51 -8.06
C PHE A 31 16.10 5.60 -7.48
N GLU A 32 16.86 4.89 -8.33
CA GLU A 32 17.94 3.98 -7.92
C GLU A 32 17.49 2.95 -6.86
N ILE A 33 16.27 2.44 -7.02
CA ILE A 33 15.68 1.40 -6.19
C ILE A 33 16.26 0.06 -6.63
N ASN A 34 17.54 -0.14 -6.34
CA ASN A 34 18.35 -1.22 -6.92
C ASN A 34 18.44 -2.46 -6.02
N THR A 35 18.02 -2.36 -4.75
CA THR A 35 18.09 -3.44 -3.77
C THR A 35 16.71 -4.09 -3.54
N PRO A 36 16.64 -5.41 -3.34
CA PRO A 36 15.38 -6.13 -3.17
C PRO A 36 14.55 -5.61 -2.00
N THR A 37 15.19 -5.20 -0.90
CA THR A 37 14.52 -4.63 0.28
C THR A 37 13.84 -3.30 -0.04
N ARG A 38 14.49 -2.43 -0.82
CA ARG A 38 13.90 -1.14 -1.23
C ARG A 38 12.74 -1.34 -2.20
N VAL A 39 12.87 -2.27 -3.14
CA VAL A 39 11.79 -2.63 -4.06
C VAL A 39 10.57 -3.13 -3.30
N ALA A 40 10.76 -4.04 -2.33
CA ALA A 40 9.66 -4.55 -1.51
C ALA A 40 8.99 -3.44 -0.68
N ALA A 41 9.77 -2.57 -0.04
CA ALA A 41 9.24 -1.44 0.74
C ALA A 41 8.46 -0.44 -0.14
N PHE A 42 9.00 -0.11 -1.32
CA PHE A 42 8.34 0.77 -2.27
C PHE A 42 7.01 0.21 -2.76
N LEU A 43 6.96 -1.07 -3.13
CA LEU A 43 5.73 -1.73 -3.57
C LEU A 43 4.72 -1.89 -2.43
N ALA A 44 5.18 -2.19 -1.22
CA ALA A 44 4.31 -2.28 -0.04
C ALA A 44 3.62 -0.95 0.24
N GLN A 45 4.36 0.16 0.15
CA GLN A 45 3.79 1.50 0.32
C GLN A 45 2.85 1.87 -0.84
N LEU A 46 3.25 1.59 -2.08
CA LEU A 46 2.41 1.82 -3.26
C LEU A 46 1.08 1.04 -3.16
N ALA A 47 1.14 -0.21 -2.71
CA ALA A 47 -0.03 -1.05 -2.45
C ALA A 47 -0.91 -0.47 -1.33
N HIS A 48 -0.30 -0.07 -0.21
CA HIS A 48 -1.02 0.49 0.93
C HIS A 48 -1.73 1.80 0.57
N GLU A 49 -1.03 2.72 -0.12
CA GLU A 49 -1.58 4.00 -0.55
C GLU A 49 -2.64 3.86 -1.66
N SER A 50 -2.48 2.90 -2.56
CA SER A 50 -3.45 2.67 -3.66
C SER A 50 -4.70 1.90 -3.23
N THR A 51 -4.66 1.18 -2.10
CA THR A 51 -5.76 0.28 -1.66
C THR A 51 -6.45 0.73 -0.37
N GLU A 52 -6.05 1.82 0.29
CA GLU A 52 -6.67 2.21 1.57
C GLU A 52 -6.83 3.72 1.82
N THR A 53 -7.60 4.41 0.98
CA THR A 53 -8.33 5.62 1.41
C THR A 53 -9.85 5.51 1.30
N THR A 54 -10.44 4.32 1.54
CA THR A 54 -11.91 4.19 1.74
C THR A 54 -12.33 4.35 3.21
N ARG A 55 -11.41 4.63 4.15
CA ARG A 55 -11.80 5.12 5.47
C ARG A 55 -10.87 6.20 5.99
N ARG A 56 -11.26 7.45 5.78
CA ARG A 56 -11.51 8.44 6.86
C ARG A 56 -12.30 9.65 6.32
N CYS A 57 -13.54 9.41 5.91
CA CYS A 57 -14.60 10.40 6.09
C CYS A 57 -15.27 10.10 7.46
N GLY A 58 -14.99 10.96 8.45
CA GLY A 58 -15.68 11.17 9.72
C GLY A 58 -16.35 10.01 10.48
N ARG A 59 -15.86 9.74 11.69
CA ARG A 59 -16.72 9.84 12.89
C ARG A 59 -15.90 9.97 14.17
N SER A 60 -15.80 11.21 14.63
CA SER A 60 -15.67 11.55 16.05
C SER A 60 -16.78 10.82 16.80
N GLY A 61 -16.42 9.78 17.54
CA GLY A 61 -17.39 8.86 18.13
C GLY A 61 -16.80 8.05 19.28
N PHE A 62 -15.89 8.65 20.06
CA PHE A 62 -15.57 8.14 21.39
C PHE A 62 -16.79 8.33 22.28
N ARG A 63 -17.72 7.37 22.25
CA ARG A 63 -18.73 7.22 23.31
C ARG A 63 -18.00 6.74 24.55
N HIS A 64 -17.56 7.69 25.37
CA HIS A 64 -17.18 7.43 26.75
C HIS A 64 -18.41 6.87 27.46
N ARG A 65 -18.48 5.54 27.65
CA ARG A 65 -19.37 4.96 28.66
C ARG A 65 -18.80 5.38 30.00
N LEU A 66 -19.38 6.39 30.64
CA LEU A 66 -19.23 6.58 32.07
C LEU A 66 -19.99 5.45 32.78
N PRO A 67 -19.41 4.76 33.78
CA PRO A 67 -20.19 3.85 34.60
C PRO A 67 -21.23 4.66 35.40
N PRO A 68 -22.43 4.12 35.66
CA PRO A 68 -23.37 4.76 36.56
C PRO A 68 -22.75 4.80 37.96
N ARG A 69 -22.61 6.00 38.53
CA ARG A 69 -22.37 6.17 39.97
C ARG A 69 -23.61 5.65 40.69
N LEU A 70 -23.47 4.55 41.42
CA LEU A 70 -24.44 4.19 42.45
C LEU A 70 -24.13 5.04 43.68
N THR A 71 -25.17 5.75 44.12
CA THR A 71 -25.31 6.47 45.40
C THR A 71 -25.22 5.53 46.59
#